data_AF-A0A9D3Y7Y2-F1
#
_entry.id   AF-A0A9D3Y7Y2-F1
#
_cell.length_a   1.000
_cell.length_b   1.000
_cell.length_c   1.000
_cell.angle_alpha   90.00
_cell.angle_beta   90.00
_cell.angle_gamma   90.00
#
_symmetry.space_group_name_H-M   'P 1'
#
loop_
_entity.id
_entity.type
_entity.pdbx_description
1 polymer ?
#
loop_
_entity_poly.entity_id
_entity_poly.type
_entity_poly.pdbx_seq_one_letter_code
_entity_poly.pdbx_strand_id
1 'polypeptide(L)'
;MVQGDLYSLAPMAEFQPITPGKSVEFNISASLWSVARTDFMPRWYVTSDDVKIKPRVVNCTASEDLDFVQPFEDLLQRKRWKGDQYEPFTPEMRMEKLGFSPENVVGNIELQFFWKC
;
A
#
# COMPACT_ATOMS: atom_id res chain seq x y z
N MET A 1 5.08 -12.93 -15.63
CA MET A 1 6.10 -11.87 -15.46
C MET A 1 6.40 -11.32 -16.83
N VAL A 2 6.41 -9.99 -16.98
CA VAL A 2 6.78 -9.32 -18.24
C VAL A 2 8.27 -9.00 -18.20
N GLN A 3 8.68 -8.16 -17.25
CA GLN A 3 10.08 -7.79 -17.03
C GLN A 3 10.25 -7.13 -15.66
N GLY A 4 11.30 -7.49 -14.91
CA GLY A 4 11.57 -6.87 -13.60
C GLY A 4 10.42 -7.04 -12.62
N ASP A 5 9.89 -5.92 -12.13
CA ASP A 5 8.74 -5.82 -11.24
C ASP A 5 7.39 -5.74 -11.98
N LEU A 6 7.39 -5.78 -13.32
CA LEU A 6 6.17 -5.74 -14.11
C LEU A 6 5.57 -7.14 -14.29
N TYR A 7 4.34 -7.30 -13.81
CA TYR A 7 3.53 -8.51 -13.94
C TYR A 7 2.22 -8.20 -14.65
N SER A 8 1.64 -9.23 -15.29
CA SER A 8 0.37 -9.16 -15.99
C SER A 8 -0.59 -10.20 -15.41
N LEU A 9 -1.83 -9.78 -15.15
CA LEU A 9 -2.95 -10.64 -14.81
C LEU A 9 -3.89 -10.70 -16.01
N ALA A 10 -4.25 -11.91 -16.42
CA ALA A 10 -5.16 -12.13 -17.54
C ALA A 10 -6.26 -13.11 -17.12
N PRO A 11 -7.49 -12.95 -17.64
CA PRO A 11 -8.57 -13.90 -17.41
C PRO A 11 -8.22 -15.29 -17.95
N MET A 12 -8.62 -16.33 -17.22
CA MET A 12 -8.59 -17.71 -17.72
C MET A 12 -9.80 -17.97 -18.63
N ALA A 13 -9.80 -19.09 -19.35
CA ALA A 13 -10.89 -19.43 -20.27
C ALA A 13 -12.27 -19.48 -19.59
N GLU A 14 -12.30 -19.80 -18.31
CA GLU A 14 -13.50 -19.92 -17.48
C GLU A 14 -13.92 -18.60 -16.81
N PHE A 15 -13.14 -17.53 -17.00
CA PHE A 15 -13.41 -16.23 -16.37
C PHE A 15 -14.76 -15.67 -16.84
N GLN A 16 -15.61 -15.36 -15.87
CA GLN A 16 -16.90 -14.74 -16.13
C GLN A 16 -16.78 -13.21 -16.11
N PRO A 17 -17.48 -12.50 -17.01
CA PRO A 17 -17.49 -11.04 -16.99
C PRO A 17 -17.90 -10.46 -15.64
N ILE A 18 -17.20 -9.42 -15.20
CA ILE A 18 -17.53 -8.67 -13.99
C ILE A 18 -18.80 -7.87 -14.28
N THR A 19 -19.92 -8.28 -13.69
CA THR A 19 -21.21 -7.61 -13.86
C THR A 19 -21.32 -6.37 -12.96
N PRO A 20 -22.18 -5.39 -13.31
CA PRO A 20 -22.31 -4.16 -12.53
C PRO A 20 -22.61 -4.42 -11.05
N GLY A 21 -21.85 -3.75 -10.17
CA GLY A 21 -21.99 -3.89 -8.71
C GLY A 21 -21.44 -5.20 -8.13
N LYS A 22 -20.76 -6.02 -8.94
CA LYS A 22 -20.07 -7.22 -8.46
C LYS A 22 -18.56 -6.98 -8.36
N SER A 23 -17.95 -7.75 -7.46
CA SER A 23 -16.51 -7.79 -7.23
C SER A 23 -16.00 -9.20 -7.49
N VAL A 24 -14.74 -9.32 -7.91
CA VAL A 24 -14.05 -10.61 -8.06
C VAL A 24 -12.92 -10.64 -7.04
N GLU A 25 -12.89 -11.71 -6.25
CA GLU A 25 -11.81 -11.99 -5.31
C GLU A 25 -10.91 -13.08 -5.87
N PHE A 26 -9.60 -12.88 -5.74
CA PHE A 26 -8.61 -13.87 -6.12
C PHE A 26 -7.41 -13.78 -5.17
N ASN A 27 -6.79 -14.92 -4.92
CA ASN A 27 -5.63 -15.02 -4.05
C ASN A 27 -4.35 -15.10 -4.89
N ILE A 28 -3.39 -14.25 -4.57
CA ILE A 28 -2.05 -14.30 -5.15
C ILE A 28 -1.11 -14.90 -4.10
N SER A 29 -0.37 -15.95 -4.50
CA SER A 29 0.76 -16.44 -3.71
C SER A 29 2.04 -15.80 -4.24
N ALA A 30 2.66 -14.93 -3.44
CA ALA A 30 3.91 -14.26 -3.76
C ALA A 30 5.09 -14.98 -3.09
N SER A 31 6.29 -14.83 -3.65
CA SER A 31 7.53 -15.34 -3.03
C SER A 31 7.96 -14.46 -1.85
N LEU A 32 8.63 -15.07 -0.87
CA LEU A 32 9.17 -14.42 0.34
C LEU A 32 8.06 -13.87 1.27
N TRP A 33 8.16 -12.60 1.65
CA TRP A 33 7.33 -11.95 2.66
C TRP A 33 7.02 -10.53 2.20
N SER A 34 5.79 -10.08 2.46
CA SER A 34 5.38 -8.68 2.38
C SER A 34 4.92 -8.27 3.77
N VAL A 35 5.72 -7.43 4.42
CA VAL A 35 5.54 -7.04 5.84
C VAL A 35 5.23 -5.54 6.00
N ALA A 36 5.26 -4.80 4.89
CA ALA A 36 4.89 -3.40 4.83
C ALA A 36 3.82 -3.19 3.74
N ARG A 37 2.88 -2.27 3.99
CA ARG A 37 1.86 -1.90 2.99
C ARG A 37 2.47 -1.32 1.71
N THR A 38 3.67 -0.75 1.81
CA THR A 38 4.45 -0.20 0.68
C THR A 38 5.00 -1.27 -0.27
N ASP A 39 4.97 -2.54 0.11
CA ASP A 39 5.40 -3.64 -0.77
C ASP A 39 4.38 -3.86 -1.92
N PHE A 40 3.16 -3.32 -1.79
CA PHE A 40 2.15 -3.32 -2.84
C PHE A 40 2.25 -2.03 -3.65
N MET A 41 2.69 -2.15 -4.90
CA MET A 41 2.94 -0.99 -5.75
C MET A 41 1.63 -0.37 -6.28
N PRO A 42 1.51 0.97 -6.30
CA PRO A 42 0.35 1.65 -6.88
C PRO A 42 0.39 1.63 -8.42
N ARG A 43 -0.56 2.32 -9.04
CA ARG A 43 -0.65 2.61 -10.48
C ARG A 43 -0.86 1.35 -11.35
N TRP A 44 -1.75 0.47 -10.91
CA TRP A 44 -2.18 -0.67 -11.70
C TRP A 44 -2.87 -0.16 -12.96
N TYR A 45 -2.70 -0.86 -14.09
CA TYR A 45 -3.29 -0.44 -15.35
C TYR A 45 -3.89 -1.61 -16.12
N VAL A 46 -4.91 -1.29 -16.92
CA VAL A 46 -5.60 -2.25 -17.78
C VAL A 46 -5.29 -1.93 -19.23
N THR A 47 -5.07 -2.96 -20.03
CA THR A 47 -4.87 -2.91 -21.47
C THR A 47 -5.93 -3.74 -22.19
N SER A 48 -6.04 -3.56 -23.51
CA SER A 48 -6.86 -4.38 -24.38
C SER A 48 -6.05 -4.76 -25.61
N ASP A 49 -6.40 -5.89 -26.22
CA ASP A 49 -5.84 -6.31 -27.51
C ASP A 49 -6.32 -5.43 -28.67
N ASP A 50 -7.40 -4.64 -28.48
CA ASP A 50 -7.78 -3.61 -29.43
C ASP A 50 -6.79 -2.45 -29.39
N VAL A 51 -6.01 -2.33 -30.47
CA VAL A 51 -4.97 -1.31 -30.69
C VAL A 51 -5.50 0.13 -30.54
N LYS A 52 -6.81 0.36 -30.69
CA LYS A 52 -7.43 1.69 -30.52
C LYS A 52 -7.65 2.06 -29.05
N ILE A 53 -7.66 1.08 -28.15
CA ILE A 53 -7.88 1.29 -26.72
C ILE A 53 -6.54 1.54 -26.04
N LYS A 54 -6.34 2.78 -25.59
CA LYS A 54 -5.15 3.15 -24.81
C LYS A 54 -5.20 2.54 -23.40
N PRO A 55 -4.05 2.13 -22.83
CA PRO A 55 -3.97 1.72 -21.44
C PRO A 55 -4.52 2.77 -20.48
N ARG A 56 -5.18 2.34 -19.40
CA ARG A 56 -5.71 3.24 -18.37
C ARG A 56 -5.37 2.72 -16.98
N VAL A 57 -5.02 3.65 -16.10
CA VAL A 57 -4.76 3.36 -14.68
C VAL A 57 -6.07 3.10 -13.96
N VAL A 58 -6.06 2.12 -13.06
CA VAL A 58 -7.16 1.81 -12.14
C VAL A 58 -7.21 2.92 -11.09
N ASN A 59 -8.33 3.67 -11.06
CA ASN A 59 -8.42 4.94 -10.35
C ASN A 59 -8.09 4.86 -8.86
N CYS A 60 -8.48 3.80 -8.15
CA CYS A 60 -8.19 3.63 -6.73
C CYS A 60 -6.70 3.39 -6.41
N THR A 61 -5.87 3.15 -7.42
CA THR A 61 -4.41 2.97 -7.28
C THR A 61 -3.62 4.14 -7.87
N ALA A 62 -4.28 5.22 -8.32
CA ALA A 62 -3.63 6.25 -9.12
C ALA A 62 -2.74 7.23 -8.31
N SER A 63 -3.01 7.38 -7.01
CA SER A 63 -2.20 8.20 -6.10
C SER A 63 -1.08 7.40 -5.44
N GLU A 64 -0.23 8.09 -4.67
CA GLU A 64 0.78 7.46 -3.82
C GLU A 64 0.19 7.00 -2.47
N ASP A 65 -1.11 7.22 -2.25
CA ASP A 65 -1.79 6.77 -1.03
C ASP A 65 -2.00 5.26 -1.06
N LEU A 66 -1.94 4.64 0.12
CA LEU A 66 -2.05 3.18 0.25
C LEU A 66 -3.48 2.71 0.55
N ASP A 67 -4.50 3.50 0.19
CA ASP A 67 -5.91 3.20 0.50
C ASP A 67 -6.43 1.94 -0.20
N PHE A 68 -5.78 1.54 -1.30
CA PHE A 68 -6.04 0.27 -1.98
C PHE A 68 -5.45 -0.95 -1.25
N VAL A 69 -4.65 -0.74 -0.21
CA VAL A 69 -4.03 -1.78 0.63
C VAL A 69 -4.62 -1.71 2.03
N GLN A 70 -5.28 -2.78 2.46
CA GLN A 70 -5.87 -2.86 3.80
C GLN A 70 -4.81 -2.66 4.91
N PRO A 71 -5.19 -2.07 6.06
CA PRO A 71 -4.31 -2.02 7.22
C PRO A 71 -3.89 -3.42 7.67
N PHE A 72 -2.66 -3.55 8.17
CA PHE A 72 -2.19 -4.79 8.80
C PHE A 72 -2.65 -4.76 10.24
N GLU A 73 -3.68 -5.51 10.61
CA GLU A 73 -4.28 -5.48 11.95
C GLU A 73 -3.56 -6.44 12.92
N ASP A 74 -3.06 -7.57 12.42
CA ASP A 74 -2.33 -8.55 13.22
C ASP A 74 -0.83 -8.23 13.26
N LEU A 75 -0.23 -8.39 14.44
CA LEU A 75 1.22 -8.31 14.64
C LEU A 75 1.96 -9.25 13.67
N LEU A 76 1.45 -10.46 13.44
CA LEU A 76 2.09 -11.44 12.57
C LEU A 76 2.19 -10.99 11.10
N GLN A 77 1.29 -10.10 10.63
CA GLN A 77 1.36 -9.55 9.27
C GLN A 77 2.56 -8.61 9.07
N ARG A 78 3.07 -8.04 10.16
CA ARG A 78 4.21 -7.10 10.16
C ARG A 78 5.53 -7.78 10.50
N LYS A 79 5.53 -9.10 10.64
CA LYS A 79 6.68 -9.91 11.05
C LYS A 79 7.14 -10.79 9.90
N ARG A 80 8.44 -10.83 9.64
CA ARG A 80 9.00 -11.73 8.62
C ARG A 80 8.85 -13.20 9.02
N TRP A 81 8.95 -13.49 10.30
CA TRP A 81 8.83 -14.83 10.89
C TRP A 81 8.55 -14.70 12.40
N LYS A 82 8.17 -15.80 13.06
CA LYS A 82 7.70 -15.77 14.47
C LYS A 82 8.73 -15.22 15.48
N GLY A 83 10.02 -15.38 15.23
CA GLY A 83 11.08 -14.87 16.12
C GLY A 83 11.64 -13.50 15.73
N ASP A 84 11.00 -12.80 14.79
CA ASP A 84 11.40 -11.45 14.39
C ASP A 84 11.19 -10.45 15.54
N GLN A 85 12.30 -9.87 16.01
CA GLN A 85 12.32 -8.95 17.14
C GLN A 85 11.98 -7.50 16.73
N TYR A 86 11.88 -7.20 15.43
CA TYR A 86 11.58 -5.85 14.99
C TYR A 86 10.12 -5.48 15.28
N GLU A 87 9.89 -4.39 16.00
CA GLU A 87 8.58 -3.76 16.16
C GLU A 87 8.65 -2.32 15.63
N PRO A 88 7.65 -1.85 14.87
CA PRO A 88 7.56 -0.44 14.52
C PRO A 88 7.54 0.43 15.78
N PHE A 89 8.44 1.41 15.85
CA PHE A 89 8.49 2.32 16.99
C PHE A 89 7.20 3.15 17.10
N THR A 90 6.61 3.17 18.29
CA THR A 90 5.55 4.14 18.59
C THR A 90 6.11 5.57 18.57
N PRO A 91 5.27 6.61 18.50
CA PRO A 91 5.75 8.00 18.63
C PRO A 91 6.64 8.22 19.86
N GLU A 92 6.28 7.65 21.02
CA GLU A 92 7.00 7.81 22.28
C GLU A 92 8.39 7.15 22.21
N MET A 93 8.46 5.91 21.71
CA MET A 93 9.73 5.22 21.54
C MET A 93 10.66 5.94 20.56
N ARG A 94 10.09 6.58 19.52
CA ARG A 94 10.87 7.42 18.58
C ARG A 94 11.42 8.66 19.28
N MET A 95 10.61 9.34 20.11
CA MET A 95 11.06 10.52 20.86
C MET A 95 12.23 10.18 21.79
N GLU A 96 12.09 9.11 22.58
CA GLU A 96 13.14 8.62 23.48
C GLU A 96 14.42 8.30 22.71
N LYS A 97 14.31 7.53 21.62
CA LYS A 97 15.45 7.14 20.80
C LYS A 97 16.16 8.33 20.14
N LEU A 98 15.43 9.38 19.78
CA LEU A 98 15.99 10.60 19.20
C LEU A 98 16.59 11.55 20.26
N GLY A 99 16.50 11.21 21.54
CA GLY A 99 16.95 12.06 22.64
C GLY A 99 16.11 13.34 22.76
N PHE A 100 14.88 13.31 22.25
CA PHE A 100 13.98 14.46 22.32
C PHE A 100 13.37 14.51 23.71
N SER A 101 13.87 15.42 24.54
CA SER A 101 13.31 15.68 25.86
C SER A 101 12.37 16.89 25.80
N PRO A 102 11.16 16.81 26.38
CA PRO A 102 10.23 17.95 26.41
C PRO A 102 10.85 19.24 26.97
N GLU A 103 11.83 19.13 27.86
CA GLU A 103 12.57 20.27 28.42
C GLU A 103 13.52 20.98 27.44
N ASN A 104 13.87 20.37 26.30
CA ASN A 104 14.74 20.97 25.27
C ASN A 104 13.96 21.57 24.09
N VAL A 105 12.63 21.64 24.19
CA VAL A 105 11.78 22.26 23.17
C VAL A 105 11.91 23.78 23.24
N VAL A 106 12.72 24.35 22.35
CA VAL A 106 12.84 25.80 22.18
C VAL A 106 11.70 26.30 21.29
N GLY A 107 10.57 26.64 21.92
CA GLY A 107 9.46 27.35 21.28
C GLY A 107 8.44 26.44 20.59
N ASN A 108 7.16 26.64 20.95
CA ASN A 108 6.05 26.14 20.15
C ASN A 108 5.91 27.02 18.92
N ILE A 109 6.14 26.47 17.72
CA ILE A 109 5.64 27.10 16.50
C ILE A 109 4.14 26.77 16.45
N GLU A 110 3.30 27.74 16.80
CA GLU A 110 1.87 27.66 16.49
C GLU A 110 1.71 27.76 14.96
N LEU A 111 1.59 26.60 14.31
CA LEU A 111 1.18 26.54 12.92
C LEU A 111 -0.34 26.76 12.86
N GLN A 112 -0.75 28.03 12.69
CA GLN A 112 -2.14 28.35 12.38
C GLN A 112 -2.46 27.92 10.95
N PHE A 113 -3.08 26.75 10.81
CA PHE A 113 -3.65 26.31 9.54
C PHE A 113 -4.97 27.05 9.29
N PHE A 114 -4.92 28.13 8.52
CA PHE A 114 -6.12 28.76 7.99
C PHE A 114 -6.69 27.90 6.85
N TRP A 115 -7.60 27.01 7.19
CA TRP A 115 -8.51 26.43 6.21
C TRP A 115 -9.51 27.50 5.79
N LYS A 116 -9.27 28.15 4.65
CA LYS A 116 -10.35 28.82 3.92
C LYS A 116 -11.08 27.73 3.14
N CYS A 117 -12.31 27.46 3.55
CA CYS A 117 -13.30 26.75 2.75
C CYS A 117 -13.48 27.46 1.40
#